data_AF-A0A820UZY2-F1
#
_entry.id   AF-A0A820UZY2-F1
#
_cell.length_a   1.000
_cell.length_b   1.000
_cell.length_c   1.000
_cell.angle_alpha   90.00
_cell.angle_beta   90.00
_cell.angle_gamma   90.00
#
_symmetry.space_group_name_H-M   'P 1'
#
loop_
_entity.id
_entity.type
_entity.pdbx_description
1 polymer ?
#
loop_
_entity_poly.entity_id
_entity_poly.type
_entity_poly.pdbx_seq_one_letter_code
_entity_poly.pdbx_strand_id
1 'polypeptide(L)'
;MTTGPTSTALVDNVHKLLSVYVPNNSRDTYKNLLASMNVKSHGKITFSDYKSHQADFIRIPNDAPVMQVQELLNRHWCGGRPSLVISITGGAKEYNMKPRLLRAFRRGLLKVARTTGAWIITGGMNTGIMKLVGEIVQINPDRSRPIPLIGIATWGCVSGREDLEVNGVSVPYTKTRSNNTRGEAPLEPNHTQFIFIDDESVKKYGREIAFRAKLEQAISGGFFSSKTTTNSVNQYASLCTTSSLRPENSAPVPVVLLVVEGGPNTVRTVKEAVVENNIPAVFLEGTGRCCDLFAKAYRLYNEYRKKIEPDDEIAANIDPNILKKRYDDLKSKLREELKAELRAISGSTDTPNPTDNKARSIDTTDYFQLVYDCVHTRTNFLNVISLNSRHTGEPDIDLVILQALLNATSDSHGGKSVQRKREQLQLALEWNRVDIAKHVIMKNEADWNIDLNDLFLLALRRNQVEFVKLFLDHDFSLTVLFRDINKLLTLYDHDVNE
;
A
#
# COMPACT_ATOMS: atom_id res chain seq x y z
N MET A 1 15.28 -57.01 -30.25
CA MET A 1 16.25 -56.50 -29.25
C MET A 1 16.74 -55.15 -29.73
N THR A 2 16.08 -54.08 -29.27
CA THR A 2 16.49 -52.70 -29.52
C THR A 2 16.70 -52.08 -28.15
N THR A 3 17.96 -51.85 -27.81
CA THR A 3 18.43 -51.29 -26.55
C THR A 3 17.97 -49.85 -26.41
N GLY A 4 17.12 -49.58 -25.42
CA GLY A 4 16.75 -48.21 -25.02
C GLY A 4 17.95 -47.43 -24.46
N PRO A 5 17.88 -46.09 -24.45
CA PRO A 5 19.01 -45.25 -24.06
C PRO A 5 19.38 -45.50 -22.59
N THR A 6 20.67 -45.68 -22.35
CA THR A 6 21.25 -45.96 -21.03
C THR A 6 20.99 -44.83 -20.03
N SER A 7 20.68 -45.22 -18.79
CA SER A 7 20.40 -44.40 -17.60
C SER A 7 21.34 -43.21 -17.36
N THR A 8 22.51 -43.17 -17.96
CA THR A 8 23.48 -42.08 -17.86
C THR A 8 23.08 -40.83 -18.66
N ALA A 9 22.39 -40.99 -19.80
CA ALA A 9 21.98 -39.84 -20.63
C ALA A 9 20.82 -39.01 -20.03
N LEU A 10 20.00 -39.62 -19.16
CA LEU A 10 18.95 -38.91 -18.42
C LEU A 10 19.52 -38.10 -17.25
N VAL A 11 20.53 -38.65 -16.55
CA VAL A 11 21.17 -37.97 -15.40
C VAL A 11 22.01 -36.78 -15.88
N ASP A 12 22.69 -36.89 -17.03
CA ASP A 12 23.46 -35.78 -17.61
C ASP A 12 22.55 -34.64 -18.12
N ASN A 13 21.34 -34.95 -18.61
CA ASN A 13 20.36 -33.94 -19.00
C ASN A 13 19.69 -33.25 -17.81
N VAL A 14 19.48 -33.96 -16.70
CA VAL A 14 19.01 -33.37 -15.43
C VAL A 14 20.10 -32.47 -14.83
N HIS A 15 21.37 -32.86 -14.88
CA HIS A 15 22.48 -31.98 -14.48
C HIS A 15 22.64 -30.76 -15.39
N LYS A 16 22.39 -30.90 -16.71
CA LYS A 16 22.40 -29.75 -17.64
C LYS A 16 21.21 -28.81 -17.41
N LEU A 17 20.02 -29.32 -17.11
CA LEU A 17 18.84 -28.52 -16.76
C LEU A 17 18.97 -27.85 -15.38
N LEU A 18 19.63 -28.50 -14.42
CA LEU A 18 19.96 -27.92 -13.12
C LEU A 18 21.14 -26.93 -13.18
N SER A 19 21.98 -26.99 -14.22
CA SER A 19 23.13 -26.10 -14.40
C SER A 19 22.82 -24.71 -14.98
N VAL A 20 21.56 -24.41 -15.32
CA VAL A 20 21.13 -23.08 -15.82
C VAL A 20 20.68 -22.14 -14.70
N TYR A 21 20.71 -22.56 -13.44
CA TYR A 21 20.53 -21.65 -12.31
C TYR A 21 21.69 -21.78 -11.32
N VAL A 22 22.86 -21.30 -11.72
CA VAL A 22 23.85 -20.86 -10.73
C VAL A 22 23.24 -19.61 -10.11
N PRO A 23 22.93 -19.58 -8.79
CA PRO A 23 22.56 -18.34 -8.14
C PRO A 23 23.77 -17.41 -8.31
N ASN A 24 23.66 -16.42 -9.20
CA ASN A 24 24.64 -15.36 -9.27
C ASN A 24 24.85 -14.86 -7.84
N ASN A 25 26.11 -14.88 -7.39
CA ASN A 25 26.52 -14.54 -6.04
C ASN A 25 25.74 -13.29 -5.59
N SER A 26 25.04 -13.35 -4.45
CA SER A 26 24.11 -12.30 -4.01
C SER A 26 24.74 -10.89 -3.94
N ARG A 27 26.07 -10.86 -3.79
CA ARG A 27 26.87 -9.63 -3.84
C ARG A 27 26.96 -9.02 -5.24
N ASP A 28 27.05 -9.84 -6.27
CA ASP A 28 27.13 -9.39 -7.66
C ASP A 28 25.76 -8.94 -8.16
N THR A 29 24.68 -9.61 -7.74
CA THR A 29 23.32 -9.14 -8.01
C THR A 29 23.05 -7.78 -7.36
N TYR A 30 23.48 -7.59 -6.12
CA TYR A 30 23.36 -6.30 -5.42
C TYR A 30 24.09 -5.17 -6.14
N LYS A 31 25.35 -5.38 -6.54
CA LYS A 31 26.15 -4.39 -7.28
C LYS A 31 25.53 -4.04 -8.63
N ASN A 32 25.05 -5.05 -9.37
CA ASN A 32 24.40 -4.84 -10.66
C ASN A 32 23.11 -4.03 -10.54
N LEU A 33 22.32 -4.28 -9.48
CA LEU A 33 21.15 -3.48 -9.15
C LEU A 33 21.53 -2.01 -8.92
N LEU A 34 22.51 -1.74 -8.06
CA LEU A 34 22.96 -0.35 -7.81
C LEU A 34 23.44 0.36 -9.08
N ALA A 35 24.23 -0.32 -9.92
CA ALA A 35 24.71 0.24 -11.18
C ALA A 35 23.56 0.62 -12.14
N SER A 36 22.50 -0.19 -12.19
CA SER A 36 21.35 0.04 -13.06
C SER A 36 20.43 1.20 -12.62
N MET A 37 20.58 1.68 -11.39
CA MET A 37 19.70 2.71 -10.81
C MET A 37 20.29 4.12 -10.80
N ASN A 38 21.50 4.32 -11.37
CA ASN A 38 22.23 5.60 -11.31
C ASN A 38 22.34 6.13 -9.86
N VAL A 39 22.72 5.26 -8.93
CA VAL A 39 22.82 5.58 -7.50
C VAL A 39 23.85 6.68 -7.26
N LYS A 40 23.43 7.74 -6.57
CA LYS A 40 24.30 8.89 -6.24
C LYS A 40 25.05 8.69 -4.92
N SER A 41 24.39 8.09 -3.93
CA SER A 41 24.99 7.68 -2.66
C SER A 41 24.21 6.52 -2.05
N HIS A 42 24.85 5.69 -1.25
CA HIS A 42 24.20 4.56 -0.57
C HIS A 42 25.03 4.08 0.61
N GLY A 43 24.40 3.39 1.56
CA GLY A 43 25.11 2.86 2.71
C GLY A 43 24.17 2.47 3.83
N LYS A 44 24.66 2.57 5.06
CA LYS A 44 23.87 2.39 6.28
C LYS A 44 23.89 3.64 7.13
N ILE A 45 22.78 3.94 7.78
CA ILE A 45 22.66 5.02 8.76
C ILE A 45 22.67 4.37 10.14
N THR A 46 23.55 4.79 11.03
CA THR A 46 23.53 4.40 12.45
C THR A 46 23.02 5.58 13.28
N PHE A 47 21.85 5.44 13.90
CA PHE A 47 21.26 6.50 14.72
C PHE A 47 21.90 6.51 16.11
N SER A 48 22.89 7.38 16.32
CA SER A 48 23.67 7.46 17.56
C SER A 48 22.79 7.74 18.79
N ASP A 49 21.75 8.55 18.62
CA ASP A 49 20.81 8.91 19.69
C ASP A 49 19.79 7.80 20.01
N TYR A 50 19.72 6.72 19.21
CA TYR A 50 18.64 5.72 19.28
C TYR A 50 19.15 4.28 19.19
N LYS A 51 19.55 3.71 20.34
CA LYS A 51 19.90 2.28 20.52
C LYS A 51 20.85 1.69 19.45
N SER A 52 21.62 2.55 18.75
CA SER A 52 22.44 2.17 17.60
C SER A 52 21.69 1.38 16.51
N HIS A 53 20.41 1.70 16.28
CA HIS A 53 19.63 1.12 15.18
C HIS A 53 20.28 1.47 13.83
N GLN A 54 20.33 0.49 12.92
CA GLN A 54 20.86 0.66 11.58
C GLN A 54 19.75 0.61 10.53
N ALA A 55 19.79 1.55 9.59
CA ALA A 55 18.90 1.58 8.44
C ALA A 55 19.70 1.56 7.14
N ASP A 56 19.30 0.72 6.18
CA ASP A 56 19.86 0.76 4.83
C ASP A 56 19.34 2.01 4.09
N PHE A 57 20.18 2.66 3.29
CA PHE A 57 19.74 3.80 2.49
C PHE A 57 20.32 3.81 1.08
N ILE A 58 19.57 4.42 0.17
CA ILE A 58 19.96 4.68 -1.22
C ILE A 58 19.47 6.06 -1.64
N ARG A 59 20.29 6.80 -2.37
CA ARG A 59 19.95 8.06 -3.03
C ARG A 59 19.95 7.83 -4.54
N ILE A 60 18.80 8.04 -5.16
CA ILE A 60 18.56 7.76 -6.58
C ILE A 60 17.89 8.97 -7.25
N PRO A 61 18.08 9.16 -8.56
CA PRO A 61 17.34 10.18 -9.30
C PRO A 61 15.84 9.85 -9.37
N ASN A 62 15.01 10.85 -9.66
CA ASN A 62 13.55 10.71 -9.70
C ASN A 62 13.02 9.82 -10.84
N ASP A 63 13.84 9.55 -11.84
CA ASP A 63 13.56 8.69 -13.00
C ASP A 63 14.21 7.31 -12.89
N ALA A 64 14.82 6.99 -11.73
CA ALA A 64 15.40 5.68 -11.47
C ALA A 64 14.39 4.55 -11.72
N PRO A 65 14.84 3.40 -12.26
CA PRO A 65 13.94 2.38 -12.73
C PRO A 65 13.36 1.59 -11.55
N VAL A 66 12.03 1.71 -11.37
CA VAL A 66 11.31 1.25 -10.17
C VAL A 66 11.35 -0.27 -9.96
N MET A 67 11.50 -1.05 -11.04
CA MET A 67 11.56 -2.51 -10.96
C MET A 67 12.83 -2.98 -10.22
N GLN A 68 13.95 -2.29 -10.42
CA GLN A 68 15.22 -2.58 -9.77
C GLN A 68 15.20 -2.16 -8.30
N VAL A 69 14.46 -1.09 -7.98
CA VAL A 69 14.22 -0.66 -6.59
C VAL A 69 13.32 -1.66 -5.86
N GLN A 70 12.25 -2.13 -6.49
CA GLN A 70 11.41 -3.21 -5.97
C GLN A 70 12.24 -4.48 -5.71
N GLU A 71 13.13 -4.82 -6.64
CA GLU A 71 13.98 -5.99 -6.56
C GLU A 71 14.98 -5.90 -5.40
N LEU A 72 15.59 -4.73 -5.21
CA LEU A 72 16.43 -4.41 -4.07
C LEU A 72 15.67 -4.64 -2.74
N LEU A 73 14.44 -4.14 -2.64
CA LEU A 73 13.61 -4.32 -1.44
C LEU A 73 13.32 -5.81 -1.20
N ASN A 74 12.88 -6.54 -2.21
CA ASN A 74 12.51 -7.95 -2.10
C ASN A 74 13.69 -8.86 -1.74
N ARG A 75 14.82 -8.73 -2.44
CA ARG A 75 15.94 -9.69 -2.32
C ARG A 75 16.96 -9.32 -1.26
N HIS A 76 17.12 -8.04 -0.94
CA HIS A 76 18.27 -7.59 -0.15
C HIS A 76 17.92 -6.85 1.14
N TRP A 77 16.81 -6.10 1.18
CA TRP A 77 16.55 -5.21 2.33
C TRP A 77 15.42 -5.68 3.25
N CYS A 78 14.32 -6.20 2.71
CA CYS A 78 13.10 -6.42 3.49
C CYS A 78 12.80 -7.90 3.77
N GLY A 79 13.77 -8.79 3.53
CA GLY A 79 13.67 -10.21 3.92
C GLY A 79 12.68 -11.03 3.09
N GLY A 80 12.37 -10.61 1.87
CA GLY A 80 11.41 -11.28 0.98
C GLY A 80 10.19 -10.41 0.67
N ARG A 81 9.35 -10.90 -0.24
CA ARG A 81 8.17 -10.20 -0.74
C ARG A 81 7.08 -10.09 0.35
N PRO A 82 6.39 -8.95 0.49
CA PRO A 82 5.31 -8.81 1.47
C PRO A 82 4.00 -9.41 0.99
N SER A 83 3.13 -9.81 1.92
CA SER A 83 1.74 -10.18 1.62
C SER A 83 0.78 -8.98 1.61
N LEU A 84 1.24 -7.81 2.06
CA LEU A 84 0.50 -6.54 2.07
C LEU A 84 1.48 -5.36 2.15
N VAL A 85 1.18 -4.26 1.48
CA VAL A 85 1.85 -2.96 1.71
C VAL A 85 0.86 -1.95 2.27
N ILE A 86 1.22 -1.32 3.38
CA ILE A 86 0.48 -0.22 3.99
C ILE A 86 1.26 1.07 3.74
N SER A 87 0.78 1.84 2.76
CA SER A 87 1.35 3.14 2.44
C SER A 87 0.70 4.20 3.33
N ILE A 88 1.46 4.91 4.16
CA ILE A 88 0.93 5.92 5.09
C ILE A 88 1.36 7.31 4.63
N THR A 89 0.41 8.22 4.50
CA THR A 89 0.64 9.63 4.17
C THR A 89 -0.17 10.54 5.10
N GLY A 90 0.28 11.76 5.31
CA GLY A 90 -0.40 12.66 6.23
C GLY A 90 0.33 13.97 6.50
N GLY A 91 -0.04 14.61 7.61
CA GLY A 91 0.56 15.88 8.03
C GLY A 91 2.05 15.75 8.33
N ALA A 92 2.86 16.62 7.73
CA ALA A 92 4.29 16.77 8.03
C ALA A 92 4.57 17.78 9.15
N LYS A 93 3.53 18.40 9.72
CA LYS A 93 3.64 19.24 10.92
C LYS A 93 3.27 18.42 12.14
N GLU A 94 3.75 18.82 13.32
CA GLU A 94 3.34 18.19 14.57
C GLU A 94 1.81 18.23 14.69
N TYR A 95 1.22 17.06 14.86
CA TYR A 95 -0.21 16.84 14.93
C TYR A 95 -0.49 16.05 16.22
N ASN A 96 -1.37 16.58 17.06
CA ASN A 96 -1.78 15.91 18.28
C ASN A 96 -3.10 15.15 18.07
N MET A 97 -2.98 13.85 17.83
CA MET A 97 -4.12 12.96 17.65
C MET A 97 -4.89 12.79 18.97
N LYS A 98 -6.23 12.83 18.93
CA LYS A 98 -7.06 12.57 20.12
C LYS A 98 -6.68 11.21 20.75
N PRO A 99 -6.57 11.09 22.09
CA PRO A 99 -6.05 9.87 22.75
C PRO A 99 -6.75 8.56 22.37
N ARG A 100 -8.09 8.59 22.24
CA ARG A 100 -8.89 7.41 21.81
C ARG A 100 -8.51 6.97 20.39
N LEU A 101 -8.37 7.92 19.47
CA LEU A 101 -7.97 7.64 18.10
C LEU A 101 -6.52 7.17 18.03
N LEU A 102 -5.62 7.81 18.78
CA LEU A 102 -4.24 7.38 18.88
C LEU A 102 -4.16 5.92 19.30
N ARG A 103 -4.86 5.52 20.37
CA ARG A 103 -4.88 4.14 20.84
C ARG A 103 -5.39 3.16 19.78
N ALA A 104 -6.51 3.48 19.13
CA ALA A 104 -7.06 2.67 18.06
C ALA A 104 -6.08 2.54 16.88
N PHE A 105 -5.42 3.64 16.50
CA PHE A 105 -4.45 3.69 15.41
C PHE A 105 -3.20 2.84 15.73
N ARG A 106 -2.62 3.00 16.93
CA ARG A 106 -1.49 2.18 17.39
C ARG A 106 -1.83 0.69 17.35
N ARG A 107 -2.98 0.32 17.93
CA ARG A 107 -3.44 -1.06 18.02
C ARG A 107 -3.71 -1.67 16.64
N GLY A 108 -4.50 -0.97 15.82
CA GLY A 108 -4.89 -1.45 14.49
C GLY A 108 -3.70 -1.58 13.55
N LEU A 109 -2.84 -0.55 13.46
CA LEU A 109 -1.67 -0.57 12.59
C LEU A 109 -0.70 -1.70 12.96
N LEU A 110 -0.38 -1.85 14.24
CA LEU A 110 0.52 -2.91 14.68
C LEU A 110 -0.09 -4.30 14.49
N LYS A 111 -1.40 -4.47 14.74
CA LYS A 111 -2.11 -5.73 14.53
C LYS A 111 -2.10 -6.15 13.06
N VAL A 112 -2.48 -5.26 12.13
CA VAL A 112 -2.48 -5.60 10.70
C VAL A 112 -1.06 -5.90 10.19
N ALA A 113 -0.07 -5.07 10.55
CA ALA A 113 1.30 -5.28 10.07
C ALA A 113 1.90 -6.61 10.52
N ARG A 114 1.62 -7.04 11.76
CA ARG A 114 2.11 -8.32 12.30
C ARG A 114 1.35 -9.52 11.75
N THR A 115 0.03 -9.43 11.64
CA THR A 115 -0.80 -10.57 11.21
C THR A 115 -0.59 -10.90 9.73
N THR A 116 -0.35 -9.89 8.89
CA THR A 116 -0.18 -10.09 7.44
C THR A 116 1.29 -10.08 6.98
N GLY A 117 2.26 -9.83 7.87
CA GLY A 117 3.65 -9.62 7.46
C GLY A 117 3.81 -8.43 6.50
N ALA A 118 3.13 -7.32 6.78
CA ALA A 118 3.10 -6.18 5.87
C ALA A 118 4.41 -5.38 5.88
N TRP A 119 4.72 -4.76 4.74
CA TRP A 119 5.62 -3.61 4.71
C TRP A 119 4.83 -2.33 4.99
N ILE A 120 5.46 -1.38 5.69
CA ILE A 120 4.91 -0.04 5.90
C ILE A 120 5.77 0.97 5.16
N ILE A 121 5.15 1.78 4.30
CA ILE A 121 5.83 2.86 3.56
C ILE A 121 5.38 4.21 4.09
N THR A 122 6.31 5.10 4.44
CA THR A 122 6.03 6.47 4.87
C THR A 122 6.97 7.48 4.19
N GLY A 123 6.88 8.77 4.55
CA GLY A 123 7.83 9.79 4.10
C GLY A 123 9.18 9.80 4.85
N GLY A 124 9.37 8.96 5.87
CA GLY A 124 10.67 8.77 6.55
C GLY A 124 11.18 9.93 7.44
N MET A 125 10.48 11.07 7.47
CA MET A 125 10.90 12.24 8.24
C MET A 125 10.42 12.16 9.70
N ASN A 126 11.20 12.69 10.64
CA ASN A 126 10.90 12.69 12.08
C ASN A 126 9.96 13.84 12.47
N THR A 127 8.82 13.91 11.79
CA THR A 127 7.77 14.90 12.03
C THR A 127 6.39 14.34 11.73
N GLY A 128 5.36 14.90 12.36
CA GLY A 128 3.96 14.57 12.14
C GLY A 128 3.65 13.07 12.19
N ILE A 129 2.89 12.57 11.19
CA ILE A 129 2.44 11.17 11.18
C ILE A 129 3.60 10.17 11.05
N MET A 130 4.67 10.53 10.35
CA MET A 130 5.81 9.64 10.09
C MET A 130 6.56 9.31 11.39
N LYS A 131 6.75 10.32 12.25
CA LYS A 131 7.27 10.14 13.61
C LYS A 131 6.40 9.20 14.43
N LEU A 132 5.08 9.43 14.43
CA LEU A 132 4.14 8.60 15.17
C LEU A 132 4.18 7.12 14.71
N VAL A 133 4.26 6.88 13.41
CA VAL A 133 4.37 5.51 12.87
C VAL A 133 5.67 4.85 13.32
N GLY A 134 6.80 5.56 13.30
CA GLY A 134 8.08 5.07 13.83
C GLY A 134 7.97 4.63 15.29
N GLU A 135 7.37 5.47 16.14
CA GLU A 135 7.12 5.15 17.55
C GLU A 135 6.21 3.92 17.73
N ILE A 136 5.21 3.74 16.86
CA ILE A 136 4.31 2.57 16.89
C ILE A 136 5.03 1.28 16.50
N VAL A 137 5.85 1.32 15.46
CA VAL A 137 6.61 0.14 15.03
C VAL A 137 7.68 -0.21 16.06
N GLN A 138 8.27 0.79 16.73
CA GLN A 138 9.26 0.58 17.78
C GLN A 138 8.72 -0.27 18.94
N ILE A 139 7.45 -0.13 19.31
CA ILE A 139 6.82 -0.89 20.40
C ILE A 139 6.36 -2.29 19.99
N ASN A 140 6.71 -2.77 18.79
CA ASN A 140 6.44 -4.15 18.38
C ASN A 140 7.04 -5.13 19.43
N PRO A 141 6.20 -5.93 20.12
CA PRO A 141 6.69 -6.84 21.15
C PRO A 141 7.42 -8.04 20.55
N ASP A 142 7.12 -8.41 19.31
CA ASP A 142 7.77 -9.52 18.63
C ASP A 142 8.99 -9.02 17.85
N ARG A 143 10.15 -9.09 18.50
CA ARG A 143 11.44 -8.70 17.91
C ARG A 143 11.97 -9.71 16.89
N SER A 144 11.45 -10.94 16.88
CA SER A 144 11.88 -11.98 15.94
C SER A 144 11.38 -11.73 14.52
N ARG A 145 10.28 -10.97 14.39
CA ARG A 145 9.67 -10.58 13.12
C ARG A 145 9.61 -9.05 13.03
N PRO A 146 10.74 -8.39 12.69
CA PRO A 146 10.75 -6.95 12.50
C PRO A 146 9.82 -6.56 11.35
N ILE A 147 9.15 -5.42 11.49
CA ILE A 147 8.26 -4.88 10.44
C ILE A 147 9.10 -3.96 9.56
N PRO A 148 9.25 -4.24 8.25
CA PRO A 148 9.93 -3.33 7.35
C PRO A 148 9.20 -1.99 7.30
N LEU A 149 9.87 -0.94 7.75
CA LEU A 149 9.39 0.44 7.79
C LEU A 149 10.26 1.28 6.85
N ILE A 150 9.74 1.54 5.66
CA ILE A 150 10.45 2.13 4.52
C ILE A 150 10.10 3.62 4.42
N GLY A 151 11.12 4.48 4.45
CA GLY A 151 10.97 5.92 4.30
C GLY A 151 11.34 6.36 2.89
N ILE A 152 10.38 6.88 2.12
CA ILE A 152 10.64 7.46 0.80
C ILE A 152 10.57 8.97 0.91
N ALA A 153 11.67 9.67 0.65
CA ALA A 153 11.73 11.11 0.89
C ALA A 153 12.51 11.88 -0.17
N THR A 154 12.15 13.16 -0.35
CA THR A 154 12.92 14.07 -1.21
C THR A 154 14.27 14.40 -0.55
N TRP A 155 15.38 14.12 -1.23
CA TRP A 155 16.75 14.40 -0.76
C TRP A 155 16.96 15.89 -0.40
N GLY A 156 16.31 16.78 -1.15
CA GLY A 156 16.23 18.22 -0.93
C GLY A 156 15.81 18.67 0.47
N CYS A 157 15.11 17.82 1.21
CA CYS A 157 14.47 18.14 2.49
C CYS A 157 15.10 17.38 3.68
N VAL A 158 16.12 16.56 3.45
CA VAL A 158 16.79 15.81 4.52
C VAL A 158 17.76 16.73 5.24
N SER A 159 17.59 16.91 6.54
CA SER A 159 18.54 17.67 7.35
C SER A 159 19.81 16.86 7.64
N GLY A 160 20.99 17.48 7.53
CA GLY A 160 22.29 16.81 7.73
C GLY A 160 22.62 15.80 6.64
N ARG A 161 22.09 15.99 5.43
CA ARG A 161 22.24 15.08 4.29
C ARG A 161 23.67 15.00 3.74
N GLU A 162 24.48 16.02 4.00
CA GLU A 162 25.88 16.08 3.59
C GLU A 162 26.68 14.92 4.19
N ASP A 163 26.34 14.49 5.41
CA ASP A 163 26.94 13.33 6.09
C ASP A 163 26.56 11.98 5.41
N LEU A 164 25.53 11.98 4.55
CA LEU A 164 25.02 10.79 3.86
C LEU A 164 25.51 10.69 2.40
N GLU A 165 26.42 11.56 1.97
CA GLU A 165 27.08 11.49 0.65
C GLU A 165 28.26 10.50 0.68
N VAL A 166 27.92 9.23 0.97
CA VAL A 166 28.88 8.12 1.06
C VAL A 166 28.50 6.97 0.14
N ASN A 167 29.46 6.06 -0.12
CA ASN A 167 29.25 4.88 -0.94
C ASN A 167 29.64 3.60 -0.19
N GLY A 168 28.63 2.84 0.25
CA GLY A 168 28.78 1.52 0.86
C GLY A 168 29.29 1.51 2.31
N VAL A 169 29.32 2.67 2.98
CA VAL A 169 29.81 2.82 4.36
C VAL A 169 28.65 3.08 5.32
N SER A 170 28.81 2.66 6.58
CA SER A 170 27.90 3.02 7.65
C SER A 170 28.27 4.38 8.24
N VAL A 171 27.33 5.31 8.28
CA VAL A 171 27.53 6.68 8.78
C VAL A 171 26.70 6.96 10.04
N PRO A 172 27.29 7.60 11.06
CA PRO A 172 26.52 8.02 12.22
C PRO A 172 25.63 9.21 11.86
N TYR A 173 24.36 9.16 12.25
CA TYR A 173 23.41 10.26 12.09
C TYR A 173 22.89 10.69 13.46
N THR A 174 23.01 12.00 13.74
CA THR A 174 22.63 12.59 15.03
C THR A 174 21.57 13.65 14.79
N LYS A 175 20.44 13.56 15.49
CA LYS A 175 19.30 14.46 15.26
C LYS A 175 19.66 15.91 15.58
N THR A 176 20.48 16.15 16.59
CA THR A 176 20.85 17.49 17.09
C THR A 176 21.68 18.31 16.11
N ARG A 177 22.27 17.69 15.08
CA ARG A 177 22.91 18.42 13.97
C ARG A 177 21.91 19.07 13.02
N SER A 178 20.61 18.80 13.15
CA SER A 178 19.60 19.54 12.40
C SER A 178 19.52 20.96 12.94
N ASN A 179 20.12 21.92 12.24
CA ASN A 179 19.66 23.30 12.32
C ASN A 179 18.17 23.26 11.94
N ASN A 180 17.28 23.86 12.74
CA ASN A 180 15.83 23.93 12.44
C ASN A 180 15.59 24.85 11.23
N THR A 181 16.13 24.47 10.09
CA THR A 181 16.09 25.16 8.81
C THR A 181 14.72 24.92 8.20
N ARG A 182 14.00 26.01 7.95
CA ARG A 182 12.72 25.95 7.25
C ARG A 182 12.92 25.20 5.92
N GLY A 183 12.11 24.17 5.70
CA GLY A 183 12.18 23.36 4.47
C GLY A 183 12.95 22.04 4.60
N GLU A 184 13.58 21.77 5.73
CA GLU A 184 14.26 20.51 6.03
C GLU A 184 13.65 19.84 7.27
N ALA A 185 13.81 18.53 7.37
CA ALA A 185 13.43 17.73 8.54
C ALA A 185 14.46 16.63 8.80
N PRO A 186 14.70 16.26 10.07
CA PRO A 186 15.57 15.14 10.39
C PRO A 186 14.91 13.80 10.04
N LEU A 187 15.72 12.77 9.83
CA LEU A 187 15.25 11.40 9.59
C LEU A 187 14.64 10.76 10.83
N GLU A 188 13.62 9.92 10.64
CA GLU A 188 12.97 9.18 11.72
C GLU A 188 13.76 7.91 12.07
N PRO A 189 14.23 7.75 13.32
CA PRO A 189 15.23 6.74 13.68
C PRO A 189 14.71 5.30 13.77
N ASN A 190 13.41 5.05 13.74
CA ASN A 190 12.84 3.71 13.82
C ASN A 190 12.57 3.08 12.43
N HIS A 191 12.77 3.84 11.35
CA HIS A 191 12.71 3.30 9.99
C HIS A 191 13.88 2.35 9.73
N THR A 192 13.63 1.29 8.97
CA THR A 192 14.61 0.24 8.64
C THR A 192 15.27 0.48 7.28
N GLN A 193 14.59 1.18 6.37
CA GLN A 193 15.10 1.51 5.05
C GLN A 193 14.77 2.94 4.65
N PHE A 194 15.66 3.58 3.89
CA PHE A 194 15.45 4.89 3.29
C PHE A 194 15.72 4.89 1.79
N ILE A 195 14.79 5.48 1.03
CA ILE A 195 14.94 5.76 -0.39
C ILE A 195 14.85 7.27 -0.56
N PHE A 196 15.98 7.90 -0.89
CA PHE A 196 16.05 9.33 -1.15
C PHE A 196 15.90 9.61 -2.65
N ILE A 197 14.86 10.36 -2.99
CA ILE A 197 14.57 10.80 -4.34
C ILE A 197 15.24 12.15 -4.55
N ASP A 198 16.19 12.19 -5.48
CA ASP A 198 16.97 13.37 -5.80
C ASP A 198 16.58 13.91 -7.18
N ASP A 199 15.87 15.03 -7.17
CA ASP A 199 15.52 15.80 -8.36
C ASP A 199 16.27 17.14 -8.41
N GLU A 200 17.37 17.25 -7.66
CA GLU A 200 18.22 18.44 -7.51
C GLU A 200 17.53 19.63 -6.84
N SER A 201 16.25 19.50 -6.45
CA SER A 201 15.58 20.53 -5.70
C SER A 201 16.10 20.61 -4.26
N VAL A 202 16.08 21.82 -3.72
CA VAL A 202 16.43 22.10 -2.33
C VAL A 202 15.19 22.62 -1.61
N LYS A 203 14.88 22.04 -0.45
CA LYS A 203 13.77 22.46 0.43
C LYS A 203 12.38 22.45 -0.23
N LYS A 204 12.20 21.64 -1.28
CA LYS A 204 10.89 21.45 -1.94
C LYS A 204 10.33 20.09 -1.58
N TYR A 205 9.27 20.08 -0.78
CA TYR A 205 8.55 18.86 -0.41
C TYR A 205 7.71 18.30 -1.56
N GLY A 206 7.49 16.99 -1.55
CA GLY A 206 6.54 16.31 -2.44
C GLY A 206 7.10 15.96 -3.82
N ARG A 207 8.43 15.90 -3.96
CA ARG A 207 9.08 15.49 -5.21
C ARG A 207 9.16 13.97 -5.34
N GLU A 208 9.02 13.27 -4.22
CA GLU A 208 8.96 11.82 -4.15
C GLU A 208 7.60 11.23 -4.56
N ILE A 209 6.52 12.03 -4.61
CA ILE A 209 5.14 11.53 -4.74
C ILE A 209 4.95 10.65 -5.98
N ALA A 210 5.42 11.11 -7.15
CA ALA A 210 5.26 10.37 -8.40
C ALA A 210 6.08 9.08 -8.39
N PHE A 211 7.32 9.13 -7.87
CA PHE A 211 8.17 7.94 -7.76
C PHE A 211 7.56 6.91 -6.79
N ARG A 212 7.09 7.37 -5.62
CA ARG A 212 6.43 6.54 -4.61
C ARG A 212 5.24 5.80 -5.21
N ALA A 213 4.37 6.49 -5.94
CA ALA A 213 3.20 5.87 -6.58
C ALA A 213 3.59 4.80 -7.60
N LYS A 214 4.61 5.05 -8.43
CA LYS A 214 5.13 4.04 -9.39
C LYS A 214 5.76 2.83 -8.70
N LEU A 215 6.50 3.04 -7.61
CA LEU A 215 7.08 1.94 -6.84
C LEU A 215 5.99 1.10 -6.15
N GLU A 216 4.99 1.74 -5.55
CA GLU A 216 3.82 1.06 -4.96
C GLU A 216 3.07 0.23 -6.01
N GLN A 217 2.88 0.77 -7.22
CA GLN A 217 2.28 0.05 -8.35
C GLN A 217 3.12 -1.15 -8.79
N ALA A 218 4.44 -1.00 -8.88
CA ALA A 218 5.36 -2.07 -9.26
C ALA A 218 5.34 -3.23 -8.24
N ILE A 219 5.36 -2.88 -6.94
CA ILE A 219 5.19 -3.84 -5.83
C ILE A 219 3.83 -4.54 -5.91
N SER A 220 2.77 -3.77 -6.17
CA SER A 220 1.42 -4.33 -6.31
C SER A 220 1.34 -5.36 -7.43
N GLY A 221 2.05 -5.08 -8.52
CA GLY A 221 2.14 -5.97 -9.67
C GLY A 221 0.84 -6.11 -10.45
N GLY A 222 -0.03 -5.11 -10.36
CA GLY A 222 -1.31 -5.08 -11.05
C GLY A 222 -2.46 -5.72 -10.28
N PHE A 223 -2.38 -5.82 -8.95
CA PHE A 223 -3.43 -6.43 -8.10
C PHE A 223 -4.86 -5.92 -8.42
N PHE A 224 -5.01 -4.61 -8.61
CA PHE A 224 -6.29 -3.98 -8.96
C PHE A 224 -6.39 -3.56 -10.44
N SER A 225 -5.54 -4.10 -11.32
CA SER A 225 -5.52 -3.72 -12.72
C SER A 225 -6.71 -4.34 -13.45
N SER A 226 -7.69 -3.51 -13.82
CA SER A 226 -8.82 -3.95 -14.64
C SER A 226 -8.34 -4.31 -16.05
N LYS A 227 -8.81 -5.45 -16.58
CA LYS A 227 -8.56 -5.85 -17.99
C LYS A 227 -9.30 -4.98 -19.02
N THR A 228 -10.16 -4.05 -18.60
CA THR A 228 -11.12 -3.34 -19.49
C THR A 228 -10.74 -1.91 -19.91
N THR A 229 -9.59 -1.35 -19.54
CA THR A 229 -9.20 -0.02 -20.04
C THR A 229 -8.33 -0.15 -21.30
N THR A 230 -8.95 -0.11 -22.47
CA THR A 230 -8.30 -0.11 -23.79
C THR A 230 -7.75 1.26 -24.22
N ASN A 231 -7.84 2.30 -23.40
CA ASN A 231 -7.33 3.62 -23.75
C ASN A 231 -6.23 4.04 -22.76
N SER A 232 -5.05 4.33 -23.30
CA SER A 232 -3.75 4.56 -22.64
C SER A 232 -3.15 3.32 -21.96
N VAL A 233 -2.23 2.69 -22.69
CA VAL A 233 -1.34 1.62 -22.26
C VAL A 233 -0.66 2.00 -20.94
N ASN A 234 -1.09 1.41 -19.81
CA ASN A 234 -0.27 1.34 -18.61
C ASN A 234 0.91 0.39 -18.91
N GLN A 235 1.93 0.91 -19.59
CA GLN A 235 3.12 0.19 -20.05
C GLN A 235 3.81 -0.53 -18.88
N TYR A 236 3.70 0.01 -17.67
CA TYR A 236 4.23 -0.57 -16.43
C TYR A 236 3.50 -1.85 -15.98
N ALA A 237 2.17 -1.96 -16.13
CA ALA A 237 1.45 -3.18 -15.76
C ALA A 237 1.77 -4.36 -16.69
N SER A 238 2.00 -4.07 -17.98
CA SER A 238 2.46 -5.05 -18.98
C SER A 238 3.92 -5.47 -18.74
N LEU A 239 4.81 -4.54 -18.38
CA LEU A 239 6.20 -4.85 -18.00
C LEU A 239 6.28 -5.67 -16.71
N CYS A 240 5.42 -5.40 -15.74
CA CYS A 240 5.31 -6.20 -14.51
C CYS A 240 4.86 -7.64 -14.78
N THR A 241 4.07 -7.89 -15.83
CA THR A 241 3.60 -9.24 -16.18
C THR A 241 4.55 -9.99 -17.12
N THR A 242 5.46 -9.30 -17.81
CA THR A 242 6.38 -9.87 -18.82
C THR A 242 7.85 -9.93 -18.38
N SER A 243 8.23 -9.37 -17.23
CA SER A 243 9.61 -9.48 -16.75
C SER A 243 9.92 -10.93 -16.37
N SER A 244 10.97 -11.53 -16.96
CA SER A 244 11.51 -12.86 -16.59
C SER A 244 12.00 -12.96 -15.13
N LEU A 245 11.87 -11.88 -14.38
CA LEU A 245 12.19 -11.74 -12.96
C LEU A 245 11.02 -12.10 -12.03
N ARG A 246 9.80 -12.31 -12.56
CA ARG A 246 8.70 -12.89 -11.77
C ARG A 246 8.72 -14.41 -11.90
N PRO A 247 8.77 -15.17 -10.79
CA PRO A 247 8.32 -16.55 -10.82
C PRO A 247 6.89 -16.56 -11.36
N GLU A 248 6.60 -17.40 -12.36
CA GLU A 248 5.31 -17.49 -13.06
C GLU A 248 4.09 -17.64 -12.12
N ASN A 249 4.31 -17.98 -10.84
CA ASN A 249 3.29 -18.20 -9.82
C ASN A 249 3.26 -17.17 -8.67
N SER A 250 3.90 -16.00 -8.80
CA SER A 250 3.95 -15.02 -7.68
C SER A 250 2.72 -14.10 -7.61
N ALA A 251 1.77 -14.44 -6.72
CA ALA A 251 0.50 -13.73 -6.53
C ALA A 251 0.69 -12.22 -6.29
N PRO A 252 -0.12 -11.34 -6.92
CA PRO A 252 0.02 -9.89 -6.80
C PRO A 252 -0.09 -9.41 -5.34
N VAL A 253 0.55 -8.28 -5.01
CA VAL A 253 0.55 -7.77 -3.63
C VAL A 253 -0.54 -6.70 -3.47
N PRO A 254 -1.45 -6.82 -2.50
CA PRO A 254 -2.38 -5.74 -2.20
C PRO A 254 -1.62 -4.54 -1.61
N VAL A 255 -1.95 -3.33 -2.07
CA VAL A 255 -1.43 -2.07 -1.53
C VAL A 255 -2.61 -1.21 -1.10
N VAL A 256 -2.50 -0.58 0.06
CA VAL A 256 -3.53 0.32 0.60
C VAL A 256 -2.89 1.61 1.12
N LEU A 257 -3.49 2.74 0.78
CA LEU A 257 -3.08 4.06 1.25
C LEU A 257 -3.88 4.42 2.51
N LEU A 258 -3.21 4.62 3.64
CA LEU A 258 -3.79 5.14 4.87
C LEU A 258 -3.46 6.63 4.99
N VAL A 259 -4.50 7.46 5.04
CA VAL A 259 -4.40 8.91 5.12
C VAL A 259 -4.75 9.36 6.53
N VAL A 260 -3.85 10.12 7.14
CA VAL A 260 -4.03 10.72 8.46
C VAL A 260 -3.76 12.22 8.37
N GLU A 261 -4.79 13.02 8.62
CA GLU A 261 -4.77 14.46 8.42
C GLU A 261 -4.31 14.82 6.98
N GLY A 262 -3.24 15.59 6.81
CA GLY A 262 -2.63 15.87 5.52
C GLY A 262 -2.86 17.28 4.98
N GLY A 263 -1.94 17.69 4.11
CA GLY A 263 -1.96 18.99 3.45
C GLY A 263 -2.15 18.88 1.94
N PRO A 264 -1.75 19.92 1.19
CA PRO A 264 -1.95 19.95 -0.25
C PRO A 264 -1.18 18.85 -1.01
N ASN A 265 0.02 18.48 -0.55
CA ASN A 265 0.75 17.34 -1.12
C ASN A 265 0.06 16.01 -0.84
N THR A 266 -0.64 15.87 0.29
CA THR A 266 -1.41 14.67 0.60
C THR A 266 -2.56 14.46 -0.40
N VAL A 267 -3.24 15.54 -0.82
CA VAL A 267 -4.26 15.47 -1.87
C VAL A 267 -3.68 14.93 -3.18
N ARG A 268 -2.48 15.37 -3.57
CA ARG A 268 -1.77 14.86 -4.75
C ARG A 268 -1.42 13.38 -4.60
N THR A 269 -0.90 12.97 -3.43
CA THR A 269 -0.60 11.56 -3.14
C THR A 269 -1.85 10.69 -3.27
N VAL A 270 -2.99 11.15 -2.76
CA VAL A 270 -4.27 10.43 -2.88
C VAL A 270 -4.69 10.28 -4.34
N LYS A 271 -4.62 11.37 -5.13
CA LYS A 271 -4.96 11.32 -6.56
C LYS A 271 -4.05 10.33 -7.32
N GLU A 272 -2.74 10.39 -7.10
CA GLU A 272 -1.79 9.45 -7.73
C GLU A 272 -2.09 8.01 -7.32
N ALA A 273 -2.35 7.74 -6.04
CA ALA A 273 -2.66 6.39 -5.57
C ALA A 273 -3.99 5.87 -6.15
N VAL A 274 -5.08 6.62 -5.98
CA VAL A 274 -6.44 6.15 -6.28
C VAL A 274 -6.74 6.17 -7.78
N VAL A 275 -6.44 7.28 -8.46
CA VAL A 275 -6.86 7.50 -9.85
C VAL A 275 -5.87 6.88 -10.83
N GLU A 276 -4.57 7.10 -10.60
CA GLU A 276 -3.53 6.68 -11.57
C GLU A 276 -3.08 5.23 -11.32
N ASN A 277 -3.05 4.78 -10.07
CA ASN A 277 -2.42 3.51 -9.70
C ASN A 277 -3.38 2.45 -9.12
N ASN A 278 -4.67 2.73 -9.04
CA ASN A 278 -5.69 1.80 -8.52
C ASN A 278 -5.38 1.31 -7.09
N ILE A 279 -4.92 2.19 -6.22
CA ILE A 279 -4.64 1.88 -4.82
C ILE A 279 -5.79 2.41 -3.96
N PRO A 280 -6.53 1.57 -3.22
CA PRO A 280 -7.58 2.04 -2.33
C PRO A 280 -7.02 2.90 -1.20
N ALA A 281 -7.76 3.93 -0.83
CA ALA A 281 -7.41 4.87 0.22
C ALA A 281 -8.39 4.79 1.40
N VAL A 282 -7.84 4.80 2.62
CA VAL A 282 -8.55 4.82 3.89
C VAL A 282 -8.30 6.16 4.57
N PHE A 283 -9.35 6.93 4.83
CA PHE A 283 -9.29 8.23 5.48
C PHE A 283 -9.74 8.13 6.93
N LEU A 284 -8.90 8.59 7.86
CA LEU A 284 -9.24 8.71 9.27
C LEU A 284 -9.94 10.05 9.53
N GLU A 285 -11.26 10.09 9.42
CA GLU A 285 -12.03 11.32 9.67
C GLU A 285 -11.92 11.76 11.13
N GLY A 286 -11.82 13.06 11.36
CA GLY A 286 -11.61 13.69 12.65
C GLY A 286 -10.14 13.95 12.92
N THR A 287 -9.27 13.61 11.96
CA THR A 287 -7.86 13.96 11.99
C THR A 287 -7.59 15.35 11.41
N GLY A 288 -8.53 15.95 10.67
CA GLY A 288 -8.43 17.31 10.15
C GLY A 288 -7.96 17.39 8.70
N ARG A 289 -8.03 18.62 8.17
CA ARG A 289 -7.45 19.04 6.87
C ARG A 289 -7.84 18.09 5.73
N CYS A 290 -6.87 17.49 5.02
CA CYS A 290 -7.11 16.66 3.84
C CYS A 290 -8.02 15.46 4.13
N CYS A 291 -7.89 14.79 5.29
CA CYS A 291 -8.77 13.68 5.64
C CYS A 291 -10.24 14.08 5.74
N ASP A 292 -10.53 15.16 6.46
CA ASP A 292 -11.91 15.61 6.67
C ASP A 292 -12.50 16.17 5.38
N LEU A 293 -11.66 16.78 4.54
CA LEU A 293 -12.01 17.22 3.20
C LEU A 293 -12.52 16.06 2.33
N PHE A 294 -11.74 14.97 2.23
CA PHE A 294 -12.13 13.78 1.47
C PHE A 294 -13.33 13.07 2.11
N ALA A 295 -13.39 13.00 3.44
CA ALA A 295 -14.53 12.40 4.14
C ALA A 295 -15.84 13.12 3.81
N LYS A 296 -15.84 14.45 3.85
CA LYS A 296 -16.99 15.27 3.48
C LYS A 296 -17.35 15.13 2.00
N ALA A 297 -16.35 15.24 1.13
CA ALA A 297 -16.54 15.11 -0.32
C ALA A 297 -17.13 13.75 -0.72
N TYR A 298 -16.61 12.67 -0.13
CA TYR A 298 -17.10 11.30 -0.33
C TYR A 298 -18.57 11.15 0.07
N ARG A 299 -18.97 11.70 1.23
CA ARG A 299 -20.37 11.63 1.69
C ARG A 299 -21.31 12.41 0.79
N LEU A 300 -20.96 13.65 0.48
CA LEU A 300 -21.77 14.49 -0.40
C LEU A 300 -21.92 13.82 -1.77
N TYR A 301 -20.82 13.37 -2.36
CA TYR A 301 -20.86 12.69 -3.65
C TYR A 301 -21.79 11.46 -3.60
N ASN A 302 -21.68 10.61 -2.57
CA ASN A 302 -22.55 9.45 -2.42
C ASN A 302 -24.02 9.79 -2.14
N GLU A 303 -24.30 10.80 -1.33
CA GLU A 303 -25.67 11.24 -1.06
C GLU A 303 -26.36 11.73 -2.33
N TYR A 304 -25.65 12.50 -3.15
CA TYR A 304 -26.18 12.99 -4.42
C TYR A 304 -26.24 11.91 -5.49
N ARG A 305 -25.22 11.04 -5.59
CA ARG A 305 -25.24 9.90 -6.51
C ARG A 305 -26.49 9.05 -6.31
N LYS A 306 -26.84 8.73 -5.06
CA LYS A 306 -28.09 8.00 -4.72
C LYS A 306 -29.37 8.71 -5.15
N LYS A 307 -29.37 10.05 -5.21
CA LYS A 307 -30.52 10.84 -5.71
C LYS A 307 -30.59 10.88 -7.24
N ILE A 308 -29.45 10.70 -7.91
CA ILE A 308 -29.32 10.74 -9.37
C ILE A 308 -29.57 9.35 -9.97
N GLU A 309 -29.04 8.31 -9.34
CA GLU A 309 -29.14 6.89 -9.71
C GLU A 309 -29.90 6.12 -8.60
N PRO A 310 -31.24 6.28 -8.48
CA PRO A 310 -32.04 5.32 -7.73
C PRO A 310 -32.05 3.96 -8.48
N ASP A 311 -32.21 2.86 -7.74
CA ASP A 311 -32.04 1.46 -8.19
C ASP A 311 -32.46 1.16 -9.65
N ASP A 312 -31.75 0.19 -10.25
CA ASP A 312 -31.57 -0.15 -11.68
C ASP A 312 -32.78 -0.12 -12.64
N GLU A 313 -34.02 0.00 -12.17
CA GLU A 313 -35.22 0.11 -13.04
C GLU A 313 -35.59 1.54 -13.44
N ILE A 314 -35.17 2.57 -12.68
CA ILE A 314 -35.62 3.97 -12.92
C ILE A 314 -34.57 4.80 -13.70
N ALA A 315 -33.27 4.53 -13.49
CA ALA A 315 -32.19 5.33 -14.07
C ALA A 315 -32.15 5.32 -15.61
N ALA A 316 -32.63 4.23 -16.25
CA ALA A 316 -32.65 4.08 -17.71
C ALA A 316 -33.63 5.04 -18.42
N ASN A 317 -34.59 5.63 -17.70
CA ASN A 317 -35.65 6.50 -18.25
C ASN A 317 -35.48 7.99 -17.92
N ILE A 318 -34.38 8.40 -17.29
CA ILE A 318 -34.14 9.81 -16.94
C ILE A 318 -33.49 10.53 -18.13
N ASP A 319 -34.07 11.67 -18.54
CA ASP A 319 -33.52 12.53 -19.60
C ASP A 319 -32.03 12.88 -19.32
N PRO A 320 -31.12 12.61 -20.28
CA PRO A 320 -29.69 12.94 -20.17
C PRO A 320 -29.39 14.39 -19.79
N ASN A 321 -30.22 15.34 -20.20
CA ASN A 321 -30.06 16.76 -19.85
C ASN A 321 -30.37 17.02 -18.38
N ILE A 322 -31.35 16.30 -17.80
CA ILE A 322 -31.68 16.37 -16.38
C ILE A 322 -30.54 15.76 -15.56
N LEU A 323 -30.01 14.62 -15.99
CA LEU A 323 -28.84 14.00 -15.35
C LEU A 323 -27.63 14.92 -15.36
N LYS A 324 -27.30 15.51 -16.53
CA LYS A 324 -26.20 16.46 -16.66
C LYS A 324 -26.37 17.67 -15.73
N LYS A 325 -27.57 18.26 -15.69
CA LYS A 325 -27.87 19.37 -14.78
C LYS A 325 -27.68 18.98 -13.30
N ARG A 326 -28.13 17.78 -12.90
CA ARG A 326 -27.93 17.28 -11.53
C ARG A 326 -26.45 17.07 -11.20
N TYR A 327 -25.65 16.59 -12.15
CA TYR A 327 -24.20 16.47 -11.99
C TYR A 327 -23.51 17.83 -11.88
N ASP A 328 -23.91 18.83 -12.68
CA ASP A 328 -23.38 20.20 -12.60
C ASP A 328 -23.74 20.87 -11.25
N ASP A 329 -24.96 20.66 -10.76
CA ASP A 329 -25.39 21.12 -9.43
C ASP A 329 -24.59 20.46 -8.29
N LEU A 330 -24.31 19.15 -8.40
CA LEU A 330 -23.43 18.46 -7.47
C LEU A 330 -22.01 19.03 -7.50
N LYS A 331 -21.44 19.19 -8.70
CA LYS A 331 -20.09 19.70 -8.92
C LYS A 331 -19.94 21.11 -8.33
N SER A 332 -20.93 21.98 -8.52
CA SER A 332 -20.92 23.35 -7.98
C SER A 332 -21.02 23.37 -6.44
N LYS A 333 -21.91 22.58 -5.83
CA LYS A 333 -22.01 22.48 -4.36
C LYS A 333 -20.74 21.94 -3.73
N LEU A 334 -20.19 20.84 -4.29
CA LEU A 334 -18.93 20.28 -3.84
C LEU A 334 -17.81 21.33 -3.92
N ARG A 335 -17.80 22.14 -5.00
CA ARG A 335 -16.81 23.20 -5.18
C ARG A 335 -16.90 24.29 -4.12
N GLU A 336 -18.11 24.75 -3.81
CA GLU A 336 -18.30 25.77 -2.77
C GLU A 336 -17.92 25.26 -1.38
N GLU A 337 -18.26 24.00 -1.06
CA GLU A 337 -17.85 23.40 0.21
C GLU A 337 -16.34 23.17 0.32
N LEU A 338 -15.70 22.70 -0.76
CA LEU A 338 -14.25 22.53 -0.84
C LEU A 338 -13.51 23.87 -0.70
N LYS A 339 -14.03 24.96 -1.30
CA LYS A 339 -13.49 26.31 -1.14
C LYS A 339 -13.50 26.76 0.32
N ALA A 340 -14.56 26.48 1.07
CA ALA A 340 -14.65 26.87 2.48
C ALA A 340 -13.59 26.17 3.34
N GLU A 341 -13.41 24.86 3.16
CA GLU A 341 -12.40 24.08 3.88
C GLU A 341 -10.97 24.48 3.49
N LEU A 342 -10.72 24.70 2.19
CA LEU A 342 -9.39 25.12 1.72
C LEU A 342 -9.01 26.52 2.25
N ARG A 343 -9.98 27.44 2.39
CA ARG A 343 -9.77 28.73 3.06
C ARG A 343 -9.35 28.53 4.52
N ALA A 344 -10.02 27.65 5.25
CA ALA A 344 -9.67 27.32 6.63
C ALA A 344 -8.27 26.70 6.75
N ILE A 345 -7.87 25.83 5.81
CA ILE A 345 -6.52 25.25 5.75
C ILE A 345 -5.47 26.33 5.47
N SER A 346 -5.75 27.26 4.54
CA SER A 346 -4.84 28.34 4.14
C SER A 346 -4.66 29.46 5.19
N GLY A 347 -5.65 29.67 6.07
CA GLY A 347 -5.62 30.70 7.10
C GLY A 347 -4.75 30.37 8.32
N SER A 348 -4.11 29.20 8.36
CA SER A 348 -3.45 28.67 9.57
C SER A 348 -1.92 28.64 9.54
N THR A 349 -1.25 29.23 8.53
CA THR A 349 0.23 29.26 8.52
C THR A 349 0.80 30.53 7.92
N ASP A 350 1.55 31.24 8.77
CA ASP A 350 2.55 32.27 8.49
C ASP A 350 1.99 33.62 7.97
N THR A 351 2.14 34.66 8.81
CA THR A 351 2.16 36.05 8.32
C THR A 351 3.10 36.12 7.12
N PRO A 352 2.65 36.62 5.94
CA PRO A 352 3.51 36.72 4.79
C PRO A 352 4.64 37.69 5.10
N ASN A 353 5.87 37.23 4.94
CA ASN A 353 7.03 38.11 4.96
C ASN A 353 6.90 39.05 3.74
N PRO A 354 7.04 40.39 3.88
CA PRO A 354 6.78 41.35 2.80
C PRO A 354 7.68 41.20 1.56
N THR A 355 8.68 40.32 1.61
CA THR A 355 9.66 40.09 0.55
C THR A 355 9.37 38.86 -0.32
N ASP A 356 8.42 37.99 0.06
CA ASP A 356 8.01 36.83 -0.73
C ASP A 356 6.89 37.19 -1.71
N ASN A 357 7.24 37.90 -2.80
CA ASN A 357 6.32 38.21 -3.92
C ASN A 357 5.85 36.98 -4.74
N LYS A 358 5.85 35.78 -4.16
CA LYS A 358 5.34 34.53 -4.73
C LYS A 358 4.69 33.64 -3.68
N ALA A 359 3.92 34.20 -2.74
CA ALA A 359 2.87 33.44 -2.09
C ALA A 359 1.85 33.05 -3.18
N ARG A 360 2.11 31.96 -3.91
CA ARG A 360 1.16 31.37 -4.87
C ARG A 360 -0.15 31.21 -4.11
N SER A 361 -1.16 31.98 -4.50
CA SER A 361 -2.53 31.68 -4.13
C SER A 361 -2.73 30.20 -4.39
N ILE A 362 -3.18 29.46 -3.37
CA ILE A 362 -3.58 28.08 -3.54
C ILE A 362 -4.67 28.11 -4.60
N ASP A 363 -4.37 27.65 -5.83
CA ASP A 363 -5.40 27.59 -6.86
C ASP A 363 -6.43 26.59 -6.41
N THR A 364 -7.52 27.13 -5.88
CA THR A 364 -8.61 26.37 -5.30
C THR A 364 -9.31 25.54 -6.38
N THR A 365 -9.15 25.92 -7.65
CA THR A 365 -9.64 25.18 -8.82
C THR A 365 -8.87 23.88 -9.01
N ASP A 366 -7.55 23.90 -8.87
CA ASP A 366 -6.70 22.71 -9.03
C ASP A 366 -7.01 21.66 -7.96
N TYR A 367 -7.10 22.07 -6.68
CA TYR A 367 -7.41 21.12 -5.59
C TYR A 367 -8.83 20.59 -5.66
N PHE A 368 -9.78 21.42 -6.08
CA PHE A 368 -11.13 20.98 -6.34
C PHE A 368 -11.14 19.82 -7.35
N GLN A 369 -10.44 19.99 -8.48
CA GLN A 369 -10.42 18.99 -9.53
C GLN A 369 -9.79 17.68 -9.03
N LEU A 370 -8.67 17.75 -8.31
CA LEU A 370 -8.02 16.55 -7.73
C LEU A 370 -8.96 15.76 -6.79
N VAL A 371 -9.68 16.45 -5.90
CA VAL A 371 -10.61 15.77 -4.98
C VAL A 371 -11.82 15.24 -5.74
N TYR A 372 -12.37 16.04 -6.67
CA TYR A 372 -13.51 15.65 -7.51
C TYR A 372 -13.19 14.39 -8.32
N ASP A 373 -12.02 14.32 -8.97
CA ASP A 373 -11.58 13.17 -9.76
C ASP A 373 -11.54 11.90 -8.91
N CYS A 374 -11.02 11.98 -7.68
CA CYS A 374 -10.99 10.84 -6.78
C CYS A 374 -12.40 10.33 -6.43
N VAL A 375 -13.31 11.23 -6.02
CA VAL A 375 -14.66 10.83 -5.60
C VAL A 375 -15.54 10.41 -6.78
N HIS A 376 -15.34 11.01 -7.95
CA HIS A 376 -16.13 10.77 -9.16
C HIS A 376 -15.69 9.52 -9.92
N THR A 377 -14.38 9.33 -10.11
CA THR A 377 -13.86 8.25 -10.95
C THR A 377 -13.75 6.92 -10.20
N ARG A 378 -13.49 6.94 -8.89
CA ARG A 378 -13.14 5.75 -8.09
C ARG A 378 -13.75 5.76 -6.69
N THR A 379 -15.05 6.02 -6.58
CA THR A 379 -15.74 6.10 -5.28
C THR A 379 -15.52 4.85 -4.42
N ASN A 380 -15.50 3.65 -5.02
CA ASN A 380 -15.36 2.36 -4.32
C ASN A 380 -13.96 2.14 -3.72
N PHE A 381 -12.96 2.91 -4.17
CA PHE A 381 -11.59 2.88 -3.67
C PHE A 381 -11.41 3.83 -2.48
N LEU A 382 -12.38 4.70 -2.20
CA LEU A 382 -12.34 5.61 -1.06
C LEU A 382 -13.12 5.01 0.11
N ASN A 383 -12.44 4.88 1.25
CA ASN A 383 -13.01 4.31 2.47
C ASN A 383 -12.84 5.32 3.60
N VAL A 384 -13.94 5.72 4.26
CA VAL A 384 -13.92 6.75 5.30
C VAL A 384 -14.25 6.11 6.64
N ILE A 385 -13.34 6.26 7.61
CA ILE A 385 -13.57 5.82 8.99
C ILE A 385 -14.05 7.03 9.79
N SER A 386 -15.33 7.02 10.17
CA SER A 386 -15.87 8.01 11.09
C SER A 386 -15.62 7.60 12.53
N LEU A 387 -14.87 8.41 13.25
CA LEU A 387 -14.49 8.17 14.64
C LEU A 387 -15.47 8.80 15.64
N ASN A 388 -16.48 9.53 15.13
CA ASN A 388 -17.51 10.19 15.92
C ASN A 388 -18.75 9.30 16.14
N SER A 389 -18.77 8.08 15.63
CA SER A 389 -19.91 7.18 15.85
C SER A 389 -20.01 6.85 17.34
N ARG A 390 -21.22 7.01 17.91
CA ARG A 390 -21.52 6.75 19.32
C ARG A 390 -21.48 5.26 19.69
N HIS A 391 -20.99 4.40 18.80
CA HIS A 391 -20.79 2.99 19.12
C HIS A 391 -19.71 2.86 20.19
N THR A 392 -19.99 2.01 21.17
CA THR A 392 -19.30 1.88 22.46
C THR A 392 -17.87 1.30 22.35
N GLY A 393 -17.43 0.90 21.14
CA GLY A 393 -16.12 0.30 20.88
C GLY A 393 -15.08 1.26 20.28
N GLU A 394 -13.80 0.92 20.44
CA GLU A 394 -12.72 1.53 19.66
C GLU A 394 -12.79 1.04 18.21
N PRO A 395 -12.55 1.90 17.20
CA PRO A 395 -12.61 1.48 15.80
C PRO A 395 -11.48 0.48 15.49
N ASP A 396 -11.83 -0.60 14.80
CA ASP A 396 -10.89 -1.64 14.39
C ASP A 396 -10.23 -1.24 13.06
N ILE A 397 -9.19 -0.42 13.17
CA ILE A 397 -8.48 0.14 12.01
C ILE A 397 -7.88 -0.97 11.13
N ASP A 398 -7.44 -2.08 11.71
CA ASP A 398 -6.97 -3.24 10.96
C ASP A 398 -8.08 -3.86 10.08
N LEU A 399 -9.30 -3.98 10.61
CA LEU A 399 -10.43 -4.51 9.83
C LEU A 399 -10.77 -3.59 8.66
N VAL A 400 -10.77 -2.28 8.87
CA VAL A 400 -11.10 -1.35 7.78
C VAL A 400 -10.01 -1.30 6.71
N ILE A 401 -8.73 -1.39 7.09
CA ILE A 401 -7.62 -1.47 6.13
C ILE A 401 -7.83 -2.68 5.20
N LEU A 402 -8.15 -3.83 5.77
CA LEU A 402 -8.35 -5.06 5.01
C LEU A 402 -9.68 -5.06 4.24
N GLN A 403 -10.75 -4.49 4.81
CA GLN A 403 -12.03 -4.31 4.13
C GLN A 403 -11.92 -3.37 2.93
N ALA A 404 -11.11 -2.31 3.01
CA ALA A 404 -10.87 -1.39 1.89
C ALA A 404 -10.28 -2.12 0.67
N LEU A 405 -9.38 -3.08 0.91
CA LEU A 405 -8.83 -3.94 -0.14
C LEU A 405 -9.91 -4.86 -0.74
N LEU A 406 -10.75 -5.47 0.10
CA LEU A 406 -11.85 -6.32 -0.36
C LEU A 406 -12.92 -5.53 -1.13
N ASN A 407 -13.18 -4.27 -0.74
CA ASN A 407 -14.07 -3.38 -1.47
C ASN A 407 -13.50 -3.06 -2.85
N ALA A 408 -12.19 -2.81 -2.96
CA ALA A 408 -11.55 -2.52 -4.23
C ALA A 408 -11.47 -3.72 -5.20
N THR A 409 -11.45 -4.97 -4.72
CA THR A 409 -11.54 -6.16 -5.61
C THR A 409 -12.92 -6.33 -6.25
N SER A 410 -13.91 -5.56 -5.80
CA SER A 410 -15.31 -5.67 -6.23
C SER A 410 -15.59 -5.08 -7.61
N ASP A 411 -14.74 -4.16 -8.08
CA ASP A 411 -14.89 -3.47 -9.37
C ASP A 411 -14.27 -4.23 -10.56
N SER A 412 -13.34 -5.16 -10.29
CA SER A 412 -12.50 -5.77 -11.35
C SER A 412 -13.22 -6.84 -12.18
N HIS A 413 -14.33 -7.40 -11.69
CA HIS A 413 -15.00 -8.54 -12.30
C HIS A 413 -16.52 -8.32 -12.39
N GLY A 414 -16.97 -7.82 -13.54
CA GLY A 414 -18.39 -7.84 -13.89
C GLY A 414 -18.93 -9.28 -13.87
N GLY A 415 -19.89 -9.56 -12.98
CA GLY A 415 -20.88 -10.61 -13.20
C GLY A 415 -20.74 -11.99 -12.54
N LYS A 416 -19.80 -12.26 -11.61
CA LYS A 416 -19.80 -13.54 -10.85
C LYS A 416 -19.53 -13.36 -9.36
N SER A 417 -20.60 -13.23 -8.57
CA SER A 417 -20.55 -13.08 -7.10
C SER A 417 -19.74 -14.18 -6.39
N VAL A 418 -19.78 -15.42 -6.91
CA VAL A 418 -19.05 -16.58 -6.39
C VAL A 418 -17.53 -16.44 -6.55
N GLN A 419 -17.06 -16.06 -7.74
CA GLN A 419 -15.62 -15.90 -8.01
C GLN A 419 -15.03 -14.80 -7.13
N ARG A 420 -15.74 -13.67 -6.99
CA ARG A 420 -15.34 -12.57 -6.11
C ARG A 420 -15.20 -13.02 -4.65
N LYS A 421 -16.16 -13.78 -4.13
CA LYS A 421 -16.09 -14.31 -2.76
C LYS A 421 -14.91 -15.26 -2.57
N ARG A 422 -14.62 -16.11 -3.56
CA ARG A 422 -13.45 -17.00 -3.54
C ARG A 422 -12.15 -16.21 -3.48
N GLU A 423 -11.98 -15.18 -4.30
CA GLU A 423 -10.80 -14.31 -4.29
C GLU A 423 -10.67 -13.56 -2.95
N GLN A 424 -11.77 -13.02 -2.44
CA GLN A 424 -11.79 -12.37 -1.12
C GLN A 424 -11.43 -13.33 0.01
N LEU A 425 -11.90 -14.57 -0.04
CA LEU A 425 -11.58 -15.60 0.95
C LEU A 425 -10.12 -16.04 0.88
N GLN A 426 -9.56 -16.14 -0.33
CA GLN A 426 -8.14 -16.40 -0.54
C GLN A 426 -7.28 -15.31 0.12
N LEU A 427 -7.64 -14.03 -0.03
CA LEU A 427 -6.95 -12.92 0.63
C LEU A 427 -7.05 -13.00 2.15
N ALA A 428 -8.23 -13.33 2.69
CA ALA A 428 -8.39 -13.50 4.12
C ALA A 428 -7.50 -14.63 4.67
N LEU A 429 -7.32 -15.71 3.91
CA LEU A 429 -6.42 -16.82 4.22
C LEU A 429 -4.95 -16.38 4.16
N GLU A 430 -4.55 -15.63 3.13
CA GLU A 430 -3.21 -15.03 3.00
C GLU A 430 -2.87 -14.08 4.14
N TRP A 431 -3.85 -13.34 4.65
CA TRP A 431 -3.70 -12.48 5.81
C TRP A 431 -3.81 -13.21 7.15
N ASN A 432 -4.18 -14.50 7.14
CA ASN A 432 -4.50 -15.27 8.33
C ASN A 432 -5.57 -14.58 9.22
N ARG A 433 -6.62 -14.05 8.59
CA ARG A 433 -7.71 -13.30 9.23
C ARG A 433 -9.05 -14.00 9.08
N VAL A 434 -9.26 -15.01 9.93
CA VAL A 434 -10.50 -15.80 9.99
C VAL A 434 -11.73 -14.95 10.32
N ASP A 435 -11.54 -13.89 11.13
CA ASP A 435 -12.58 -12.95 11.50
C ASP A 435 -13.12 -12.18 10.29
N ILE A 436 -12.27 -11.82 9.34
CA ILE A 436 -12.68 -11.17 8.08
C ILE A 436 -13.44 -12.14 7.19
N ALA A 437 -12.97 -13.38 7.06
CA ALA A 437 -13.67 -14.43 6.32
C ALA A 437 -15.10 -14.60 6.83
N LYS A 438 -15.26 -14.71 8.15
CA LYS A 438 -16.56 -14.95 8.79
C LYS A 438 -17.47 -13.72 8.84
N HIS A 439 -16.95 -12.53 9.14
CA HIS A 439 -17.81 -11.36 9.43
C HIS A 439 -17.93 -10.37 8.27
N VAL A 440 -16.98 -10.37 7.34
CA VAL A 440 -16.95 -9.42 6.22
C VAL A 440 -17.34 -10.09 4.92
N ILE A 441 -16.82 -11.30 4.65
CA ILE A 441 -16.97 -11.98 3.36
C ILE A 441 -18.19 -12.92 3.36
N MET A 442 -18.25 -13.85 4.32
CA MET A 442 -19.27 -14.89 4.40
C MET A 442 -20.34 -14.56 5.44
N LYS A 443 -21.24 -13.65 5.11
CA LYS A 443 -22.22 -13.11 6.07
C LYS A 443 -23.41 -14.05 6.28
N ASN A 444 -23.75 -14.83 5.26
CA ASN A 444 -24.89 -15.74 5.25
C ASN A 444 -24.46 -17.16 4.89
N GLU A 445 -25.25 -18.16 5.28
CA GLU A 445 -25.01 -19.58 4.93
C GLU A 445 -24.90 -19.80 3.41
N ALA A 446 -25.73 -19.11 2.62
CA ALA A 446 -25.69 -19.19 1.17
C ALA A 446 -24.38 -18.67 0.55
N ASP A 447 -23.59 -17.87 1.29
CA ASP A 447 -22.31 -17.35 0.81
C ASP A 447 -21.23 -18.44 0.74
N TRP A 448 -21.38 -19.51 1.52
CA TRP A 448 -20.47 -20.66 1.58
C TRP A 448 -20.65 -21.65 0.44
N ASN A 449 -21.64 -21.45 -0.44
CA ASN A 449 -21.84 -22.26 -1.64
C ASN A 449 -20.80 -21.91 -2.74
N ILE A 450 -19.53 -22.14 -2.43
CA ILE A 450 -18.38 -21.98 -3.30
C ILE A 450 -17.48 -23.21 -3.18
N ASP A 451 -16.70 -23.53 -4.22
CA ASP A 451 -15.70 -24.59 -4.12
C ASP A 451 -14.54 -24.15 -3.20
N LEU A 452 -14.37 -24.86 -2.07
CA LEU A 452 -13.39 -24.59 -1.03
C LEU A 452 -12.16 -25.52 -1.09
N ASN A 453 -12.13 -26.50 -1.99
CA ASN A 453 -11.12 -27.57 -1.95
C ASN A 453 -9.67 -27.07 -1.92
N ASP A 454 -9.32 -26.15 -2.83
CA ASP A 454 -7.96 -25.61 -2.90
C ASP A 454 -7.63 -24.72 -1.71
N LEU A 455 -8.61 -23.96 -1.22
CA LEU A 455 -8.46 -23.09 -0.05
C LEU A 455 -8.28 -23.90 1.23
N PHE A 456 -8.99 -25.02 1.36
CA PHE A 456 -8.83 -25.95 2.47
C PHE A 456 -7.43 -26.57 2.49
N LEU A 457 -6.95 -27.07 1.35
CA LEU A 457 -5.59 -27.60 1.22
C LEU A 457 -4.53 -26.53 1.50
N LEU A 458 -4.78 -25.28 1.13
CA LEU A 458 -3.88 -24.17 1.42
C LEU A 458 -3.85 -23.84 2.92
N ALA A 459 -5.01 -23.85 3.60
CA ALA A 459 -5.10 -23.64 5.04
C ALA A 459 -4.37 -24.74 5.82
N LEU A 460 -4.48 -26.00 5.39
CA LEU A 460 -3.72 -27.13 5.95
C LEU A 460 -2.21 -26.93 5.80
N ARG A 461 -1.74 -26.65 4.58
CA ARG A 461 -0.31 -26.43 4.28
C ARG A 461 0.29 -25.27 5.08
N ARG A 462 -0.51 -24.25 5.40
CA ARG A 462 -0.08 -23.07 6.17
C ARG A 462 -0.30 -23.21 7.68
N ASN A 463 -0.72 -24.37 8.17
CA ASN A 463 -1.05 -24.63 9.57
C ASN A 463 -2.05 -23.60 10.16
N GLN A 464 -3.06 -23.24 9.37
CA GLN A 464 -4.09 -22.25 9.76
C GLN A 464 -5.32 -22.95 10.35
N VAL A 465 -5.17 -23.42 11.59
CA VAL A 465 -6.17 -24.25 12.30
C VAL A 465 -7.57 -23.60 12.35
N GLU A 466 -7.64 -22.29 12.58
CA GLU A 466 -8.91 -21.57 12.65
C GLU A 466 -9.66 -21.56 11.31
N PHE A 467 -8.95 -21.49 10.18
CA PHE A 467 -9.57 -21.59 8.85
C PHE A 467 -10.03 -23.02 8.56
N VAL A 468 -9.22 -24.02 8.92
CA VAL A 468 -9.60 -25.44 8.78
C VAL A 468 -10.90 -25.71 9.53
N LYS A 469 -10.99 -25.25 10.79
CA LYS A 469 -12.21 -25.36 11.59
C LYS A 469 -13.38 -24.62 10.95
N LEU A 470 -13.17 -23.38 10.50
CA LEU A 470 -14.21 -22.59 9.85
C LEU A 470 -14.80 -23.31 8.62
N PHE A 471 -13.95 -23.94 7.80
CA PHE A 471 -14.42 -24.68 6.63
C PHE A 471 -15.16 -25.97 7.00
N LEU A 472 -14.70 -26.71 8.01
CA LEU A 472 -15.40 -27.91 8.50
C LEU A 472 -16.78 -27.57 9.10
N ASP A 473 -16.91 -26.42 9.75
CA ASP A 473 -18.17 -25.96 10.34
C ASP A 473 -19.25 -25.61 9.28
N HIS A 474 -18.88 -25.41 8.01
CA HIS A 474 -19.80 -25.06 6.91
C HIS A 474 -19.86 -26.16 5.83
N ASP A 475 -20.04 -27.42 6.28
CA ASP A 475 -20.30 -28.61 5.46
C ASP A 475 -19.20 -29.01 4.45
N PHE A 476 -17.94 -28.63 4.69
CA PHE A 476 -16.82 -29.14 3.91
C PHE A 476 -16.58 -30.63 4.15
N SER A 477 -16.82 -31.47 3.12
CA SER A 477 -16.63 -32.92 3.23
C SER A 477 -15.20 -33.36 2.94
N LEU A 478 -14.49 -33.82 3.98
CA LEU A 478 -13.16 -34.45 3.85
C LEU A 478 -13.18 -35.67 2.93
N THR A 479 -14.29 -36.43 2.93
CA THR A 479 -14.46 -37.62 2.08
C THR A 479 -14.42 -37.28 0.60
N VAL A 480 -14.96 -36.12 0.22
CA VAL A 480 -14.93 -35.62 -1.16
C VAL A 480 -13.53 -35.13 -1.52
N LEU A 481 -12.86 -34.41 -0.61
CA LEU A 481 -11.53 -33.88 -0.85
C LEU A 481 -10.48 -34.99 -1.05
N PHE A 482 -10.47 -36.00 -0.17
CA PHE A 482 -9.48 -37.08 -0.18
C PHE A 482 -9.86 -38.29 -1.05
N ARG A 483 -10.90 -38.14 -1.89
CA ARG A 483 -11.18 -39.13 -2.94
C ARG A 483 -10.07 -39.18 -3.99
N ASP A 484 -9.36 -38.08 -4.18
CA ASP A 484 -8.17 -38.00 -5.03
C ASP A 484 -6.90 -38.18 -4.20
N ILE A 485 -6.23 -39.33 -4.36
CA ILE A 485 -5.00 -39.67 -3.62
C ILE A 485 -3.86 -38.68 -3.89
N ASN A 486 -3.85 -38.00 -5.04
CA ASN A 486 -2.81 -37.01 -5.37
C ASN A 486 -2.85 -35.81 -4.43
N LYS A 487 -4.03 -35.45 -3.91
CA LYS A 487 -4.18 -34.37 -2.91
C LYS A 487 -3.59 -34.76 -1.57
N LEU A 488 -3.61 -36.05 -1.22
CA LEU A 488 -2.97 -36.55 0.00
C LEU A 488 -1.45 -36.57 -0.18
N LEU A 489 -0.97 -37.07 -1.33
CA LEU A 489 0.47 -37.09 -1.65
C LEU A 489 1.08 -35.68 -1.65
N THR A 490 0.39 -34.69 -2.22
CA THR A 490 0.89 -33.30 -2.21
C THR A 490 0.96 -32.67 -0.82
N LEU A 491 0.19 -33.16 0.16
CA LEU A 491 0.35 -32.74 1.56
C LEU A 491 1.56 -33.40 2.21
N TYR A 492 1.78 -34.70 1.99
CA TYR A 492 2.96 -35.41 2.53
C TYR A 492 4.28 -34.94 1.91
N ASP A 493 4.30 -34.58 0.61
CA ASP A 493 5.51 -34.08 -0.07
C ASP A 493 5.93 -32.68 0.43
N HIS A 494 5.01 -31.93 1.05
CA HIS A 494 5.30 -30.62 1.62
C HIS A 494 6.09 -30.71 2.93
N ASP A 495 5.95 -31.79 3.71
CA ASP A 495 6.71 -32.03 4.93
C ASP A 495 8.18 -32.42 4.67
N VAL A 496 8.53 -32.78 3.43
CA VAL A 496 9.89 -33.23 3.06
C VAL A 496 10.80 -32.08 2.61
N ASN A 497 10.24 -30.88 2.36
CA ASN A 497 10.94 -29.74 1.75
C ASN A 497 11.02 -28.48 2.64
N GLU A 498 10.57 -28.53 3.89
CA GLU A 498 10.89 -27.56 4.96
C GLU A 498 11.96 -28.14 5.90
#